data_AF-A0A844X7G3-F1
#
_entry.id   AF-A0A844X7G3-F1
#
_cell.length_a   1.000
_cell.length_b   1.000
_cell.length_c   1.000
_cell.angle_alpha   90.00
_cell.angle_beta   90.00
_cell.angle_gamma   90.00
#
_symmetry.space_group_name_H-M   'P 1'
#
loop_
_entity.id
_entity.type
_entity.pdbx_description
1 polymer ?
#
loop_
_entity_poly.entity_id
_entity_poly.type
_entity_poly.pdbx_seq_one_letter_code
_entity_poly.pdbx_strand_id
1 'polypeptide(L)'
;MKKIIVDKDLIINHFSEANKKWTSEDNMELITKIDEQDLNLVVPKLISLLPKELANSILSDLLERPSFPIQYINEIYNKGDKGCKMTICLRDNLPADIANRCEKSLDEDIKTHFINRKNYLNKNT
;
A
#
# COMPACT_ATOMS: atom_id res chain seq x y z
N MET A 1 -8.32 -15.23 16.14
CA MET A 1 -7.71 -14.07 15.46
C MET A 1 -8.76 -12.97 15.41
N LYS A 2 -8.43 -11.76 15.89
CA LYS A 2 -9.37 -10.62 15.83
C LYS A 2 -9.31 -10.01 14.43
N LYS A 3 -10.38 -9.32 14.03
CA LYS A 3 -10.50 -8.75 12.68
C LYS A 3 -10.87 -7.28 12.75
N ILE A 4 -10.31 -6.49 11.85
CA ILE A 4 -10.79 -5.15 11.53
C ILE A 4 -11.28 -5.14 10.08
N ILE A 5 -12.55 -4.80 9.89
CA ILE A 5 -13.15 -4.66 8.58
C ILE A 5 -13.09 -3.19 8.22
N VAL A 6 -12.35 -2.87 7.16
CA VAL A 6 -12.14 -1.51 6.69
C VAL A 6 -12.98 -1.30 5.44
N ASP A 7 -14.03 -0.50 5.56
CA ASP A 7 -14.80 0.01 4.44
C ASP A 7 -14.58 1.53 4.27
N LYS A 8 -15.27 2.12 3.28
CA LYS A 8 -15.19 3.55 3.02
C LYS A 8 -15.56 4.36 4.26
N ASP A 9 -16.67 4.02 4.90
CA ASP A 9 -17.20 4.78 6.03
C ASP A 9 -16.20 4.80 7.19
N LEU A 10 -15.57 3.66 7.47
CA LEU A 10 -14.52 3.57 8.48
C LEU A 10 -13.35 4.50 8.16
N ILE A 11 -12.88 4.54 6.91
CA ILE A 11 -11.75 5.42 6.52
C ILE A 11 -12.13 6.91 6.64
N ILE A 12 -13.35 7.28 6.23
CA ILE A 12 -13.76 8.69 6.19
C ILE A 12 -14.13 9.20 7.59
N ASN A 13 -14.91 8.43 8.34
CA ASN A 13 -15.59 8.90 9.55
C ASN A 13 -15.01 8.29 10.84
N HIS A 14 -14.54 7.04 10.81
CA HIS A 14 -14.19 6.28 12.04
C HIS A 14 -12.71 5.90 12.16
N PHE A 15 -11.84 6.52 11.35
CA PHE A 15 -10.45 6.10 11.26
C PHE A 15 -9.69 6.23 12.59
N SER A 16 -9.97 7.27 13.38
CA SER A 16 -9.25 7.48 14.64
C SER A 16 -9.47 6.33 15.63
N GLU A 17 -10.71 5.86 15.76
CA GLU A 17 -11.07 4.75 16.64
C GLU A 17 -10.51 3.43 16.12
N ALA A 18 -10.64 3.20 14.81
CA ALA A 18 -10.05 2.06 14.13
C ALA A 18 -8.54 1.98 14.30
N ASN A 19 -7.83 3.11 14.17
CA ASN A 19 -6.38 3.18 14.32
C ASN A 19 -5.94 2.90 15.76
N LYS A 20 -6.66 3.44 16.76
CA LYS A 20 -6.37 3.14 18.16
C LYS A 20 -6.46 1.63 18.40
N LYS A 21 -7.54 1.02 17.93
CA LYS A 21 -7.75 -0.43 18.00
C LYS A 21 -6.61 -1.21 17.31
N TRP A 22 -6.24 -0.79 16.09
CA TRP A 22 -5.12 -1.36 15.33
C TRP A 22 -3.83 -1.41 16.14
N THR A 23 -3.48 -0.28 16.75
CA THR A 23 -2.20 -0.15 17.47
C THR A 23 -2.20 -0.75 18.88
N SER A 24 -3.37 -1.04 19.46
CA SER A 24 -3.47 -1.51 20.84
C SER A 24 -3.71 -3.02 20.98
N GLU A 25 -4.11 -3.68 19.89
CA GLU A 25 -4.51 -5.08 19.92
C GLU A 25 -3.56 -5.94 19.08
N ASP A 26 -2.96 -6.96 19.71
CA ASP A 26 -2.12 -7.92 19.00
C ASP A 26 -2.95 -8.89 18.13
N ASN A 27 -2.31 -9.44 17.10
CA ASN A 27 -2.85 -10.51 16.24
C ASN A 27 -4.20 -10.16 15.58
N MET A 28 -4.33 -8.91 15.11
CA MET A 28 -5.44 -8.49 14.28
C MET A 28 -5.19 -8.74 12.80
N GLU A 29 -6.21 -9.23 12.12
CA GLU A 29 -6.27 -9.35 10.67
C GLU A 29 -7.00 -8.15 10.07
N LEU A 30 -6.41 -7.58 9.03
CA LEU A 30 -7.00 -6.52 8.21
C LEU A 30 -7.87 -7.13 7.10
N ILE A 31 -9.10 -6.65 6.95
CA ILE A 31 -9.99 -7.04 5.84
C ILE A 31 -10.49 -5.77 5.15
N THR A 32 -10.06 -5.52 3.91
CA THR A 32 -10.44 -4.34 3.13
C THR A 32 -11.68 -4.61 2.26
N LYS A 33 -12.79 -3.94 2.59
CA LYS A 33 -14.06 -3.94 1.84
C LYS A 33 -14.28 -2.58 1.17
N ILE A 34 -13.37 -2.23 0.27
CA ILE A 34 -13.42 -1.00 -0.51
C ILE A 34 -13.75 -1.36 -1.95
N ASP A 35 -14.81 -0.77 -2.50
CA ASP A 35 -15.16 -0.91 -3.90
C ASP A 35 -14.21 -0.10 -4.79
N GLU A 36 -13.98 -0.56 -6.02
CA GLU A 36 -13.07 0.11 -6.96
C GLU A 36 -13.47 1.57 -7.23
N GLN A 37 -14.77 1.84 -7.32
CA GLN A 37 -15.33 3.17 -7.54
C GLN A 37 -15.00 4.15 -6.40
N ASP A 38 -14.73 3.66 -5.19
CA ASP A 38 -14.43 4.47 -4.02
C ASP A 38 -12.93 4.75 -3.86
N LEU A 39 -12.05 4.10 -4.65
CA LEU A 39 -10.58 4.24 -4.51
C LEU A 39 -10.10 5.69 -4.66
N ASN A 40 -10.67 6.44 -5.61
CA ASN A 40 -10.31 7.84 -5.82
C ASN A 40 -10.69 8.75 -4.65
N LEU A 41 -11.63 8.32 -3.80
CA LEU A 41 -12.01 9.03 -2.59
C LEU A 41 -11.14 8.59 -1.39
N VAL A 42 -10.95 7.28 -1.21
CA VAL A 42 -10.29 6.77 0.00
C VAL A 42 -8.78 6.90 -0.03
N VAL A 43 -8.13 6.78 -1.19
CA VAL A 43 -6.66 6.82 -1.28
C VAL A 43 -6.09 8.18 -0.85
N PRO A 44 -6.59 9.33 -1.34
CA PRO A 44 -6.13 10.64 -0.84
C PRO A 44 -6.33 10.81 0.66
N LYS A 45 -7.45 10.30 1.20
CA LYS A 45 -7.72 10.33 2.63
C LYS A 45 -6.67 9.53 3.39
N LEU A 46 -6.36 8.31 2.97
CA LEU A 46 -5.33 7.47 3.59
C LEU A 46 -3.95 8.12 3.54
N ILE A 47 -3.58 8.73 2.41
CA ILE A 47 -2.32 9.47 2.26
C ILE A 47 -2.25 10.62 3.28
N SER A 48 -3.34 11.36 3.49
CA SER A 48 -3.39 12.43 4.50
C SER A 48 -3.27 11.92 5.95
N LEU A 49 -3.48 10.62 6.16
CA LEU A 49 -3.41 9.98 7.48
C LEU A 49 -2.05 9.37 7.78
N LEU A 50 -1.14 9.29 6.80
CA LEU A 50 0.24 8.85 7.00
C LEU A 50 0.96 9.74 8.04
N PRO A 51 1.88 9.18 8.86
CA PRO A 51 2.43 7.83 8.79
C PRO A 51 1.72 6.81 9.70
N LYS A 52 0.43 6.99 10.00
CA LYS A 52 -0.30 6.07 10.90
C LYS A 52 -0.24 4.63 10.38
N GLU A 53 0.03 3.69 11.27
CA GLU A 53 0.27 2.28 10.93
C GLU A 53 -0.92 1.66 10.18
N LEU A 54 -2.15 1.87 10.67
CA LEU A 54 -3.34 1.37 9.97
C LEU A 54 -3.47 1.95 8.55
N ALA A 55 -3.07 3.21 8.33
CA ALA A 55 -3.12 3.82 7.00
C ALA A 55 -2.11 3.17 6.05
N ASN A 56 -0.89 2.89 6.52
CA ASN A 56 0.11 2.13 5.75
C ASN A 56 -0.39 0.71 5.45
N SER A 57 -0.95 0.00 6.44
CA SER A 57 -1.47 -1.36 6.24
C SER A 57 -2.59 -1.40 5.20
N ILE A 58 -3.55 -0.46 5.25
CA ILE A 58 -4.62 -0.37 4.25
C ILE A 58 -4.05 0.00 2.88
N LEU A 59 -3.14 0.98 2.79
CA LEU A 59 -2.55 1.36 1.51
C LEU A 59 -1.76 0.21 0.88
N SER A 60 -0.98 -0.52 1.67
CA SER A 60 -0.22 -1.69 1.21
C SER A 60 -1.14 -2.75 0.61
N ASP A 61 -2.27 -3.06 1.25
CA ASP A 61 -3.27 -4.00 0.72
C ASP A 61 -3.94 -3.47 -0.57
N LEU A 62 -4.39 -2.21 -0.59
CA LEU A 62 -5.01 -1.63 -1.77
C LEU A 62 -4.06 -1.54 -2.97
N LEU A 63 -2.76 -1.33 -2.71
CA LEU A 63 -1.71 -1.26 -3.74
C LEU A 63 -1.49 -2.58 -4.48
N GLU A 64 -1.99 -3.71 -4.00
CA GLU A 64 -1.95 -4.98 -4.74
C GLU A 64 -3.02 -5.04 -5.85
N ARG A 65 -4.04 -4.17 -5.78
CA ARG A 65 -5.16 -4.20 -6.71
C ARG A 65 -4.75 -3.62 -8.07
N PRO A 66 -5.10 -4.28 -9.20
CA PRO A 66 -4.85 -3.73 -10.54
C PRO A 66 -5.52 -2.37 -10.77
N SER A 67 -6.73 -2.17 -10.21
CA SER A 67 -7.53 -0.96 -10.28
C SER A 67 -7.03 0.21 -9.42
N PHE A 68 -5.93 0.03 -8.67
CA PHE A 68 -5.37 1.09 -7.85
C PHE A 68 -5.00 2.34 -8.69
N PRO A 69 -5.39 3.57 -8.28
CA PRO A 69 -5.15 4.76 -9.08
C PRO A 69 -3.65 5.11 -9.13
N ILE A 70 -3.05 4.91 -10.31
CA ILE A 70 -1.60 5.05 -10.53
C ILE A 70 -1.04 6.43 -10.18
N GLN A 71 -1.86 7.48 -10.29
CA GLN A 71 -1.50 8.86 -9.98
C GLN A 71 -1.01 9.06 -8.53
N TYR A 72 -1.41 8.18 -7.61
CA TYR A 72 -1.00 8.26 -6.19
C TYR A 72 0.28 7.47 -5.87
N ILE A 73 0.79 6.64 -6.79
CA ILE A 73 1.94 5.76 -6.53
C ILE A 73 3.16 6.56 -6.09
N ASN A 74 3.49 7.66 -6.77
CA ASN A 74 4.69 8.43 -6.43
C ASN A 74 4.59 9.05 -5.03
N GLU A 75 3.42 9.59 -4.67
CA GLU A 75 3.21 10.17 -3.35
C GLU A 75 3.31 9.12 -2.24
N ILE A 76 2.72 7.94 -2.45
CA ILE A 76 2.78 6.84 -1.48
C ILE A 76 4.20 6.26 -1.40
N TYR A 77 4.94 6.15 -2.50
CA TYR A 77 6.33 5.70 -2.46
C TYR A 77 7.20 6.64 -1.61
N ASN A 78 6.88 7.94 -1.58
CA ASN A 78 7.63 8.93 -0.79
C ASN A 78 7.24 8.92 0.69
N LYS A 79 5.95 8.78 1.00
CA LYS A 79 5.41 8.96 2.37
C LYS A 79 5.14 7.66 3.11
N GLY A 80 4.84 6.60 2.37
CA GLY A 80 4.49 5.29 2.89
C GLY A 80 5.68 4.58 3.52
N ASP A 81 5.37 3.56 4.31
CA ASP A 81 6.38 2.72 4.94
C ASP A 81 7.03 1.73 3.96
N LYS A 82 7.86 0.85 4.50
CA LYS A 82 8.55 -0.19 3.72
C LYS A 82 7.56 -1.14 3.03
N GLY A 83 6.46 -1.51 3.69
CA GLY A 83 5.43 -2.38 3.11
C GLY A 83 4.85 -1.75 1.85
N CYS A 84 4.41 -0.49 1.94
CA CYS A 84 3.89 0.25 0.79
C CYS A 84 4.90 0.32 -0.37
N LYS A 85 6.17 0.62 -0.09
CA LYS A 85 7.21 0.71 -1.12
C LYS A 85 7.50 -0.63 -1.77
N MET A 86 7.58 -1.70 -0.98
CA MET A 86 7.75 -3.07 -1.49
C MET A 86 6.60 -3.44 -2.42
N THR A 87 5.35 -3.23 -2.00
CA THR A 87 4.18 -3.53 -2.83
C THR A 87 4.18 -2.72 -4.12
N ILE A 88 4.52 -1.42 -4.06
CA ILE A 88 4.67 -0.59 -5.26
C ILE A 88 5.71 -1.19 -6.21
N CYS A 89 6.91 -1.53 -5.72
CA CYS A 89 7.96 -2.11 -6.54
C CYS A 89 7.57 -3.49 -7.13
N LEU A 90 6.54 -4.14 -6.59
CA LEU A 90 6.01 -5.39 -7.13
C LEU A 90 4.89 -5.20 -8.16
N ARG A 91 4.57 -3.98 -8.59
CA ARG A 91 3.53 -3.76 -9.61
C ARG A 91 4.06 -3.93 -11.03
N ASP A 92 3.19 -4.37 -11.94
CA ASP A 92 3.50 -4.47 -13.38
C ASP A 92 3.55 -3.11 -14.07
N ASN A 93 2.62 -2.22 -13.72
CA ASN A 93 2.43 -0.94 -14.39
C ASN A 93 3.20 0.20 -13.71
N LEU A 94 4.46 -0.02 -13.35
CA LEU A 94 5.26 1.00 -12.66
C LEU A 94 5.66 2.16 -13.58
N PRO A 95 5.48 3.42 -13.14
CA PRO A 95 6.13 4.55 -13.78
C PRO A 95 7.66 4.38 -13.82
N ALA A 96 8.30 4.80 -14.92
CA ALA A 96 9.73 4.54 -15.16
C ALA A 96 10.65 5.16 -14.09
N ASP A 97 10.27 6.33 -13.55
CA ASP A 97 10.97 6.98 -12.46
C ASP A 97 10.91 6.15 -11.17
N ILE A 98 9.74 5.58 -10.85
CA ILE A 98 9.57 4.71 -9.68
C ILE A 98 10.35 3.41 -9.85
N ALA A 99 10.30 2.79 -11.03
CA ALA A 99 11.08 1.58 -11.32
C ALA A 99 12.60 1.81 -11.11
N ASN A 100 13.13 2.93 -11.59
CA ASN A 100 14.54 3.31 -11.39
C ASN A 100 14.87 3.53 -9.90
N ARG A 101 13.94 4.10 -9.13
CA ARG A 101 14.10 4.26 -7.68
C ARG A 101 14.05 2.94 -6.92
N CYS A 102 13.22 1.98 -7.34
CA CYS A 102 13.21 0.63 -6.77
C CYS A 102 14.54 -0.09 -7.03
N GLU A 103 15.06 -0.03 -8.26
CA GLU A 103 16.33 -0.66 -8.65
C GLU A 103 17.54 -0.07 -7.91
N LYS A 104 17.49 1.23 -7.58
CA LYS A 104 18.54 1.96 -6.85
C LYS A 104 18.23 2.18 -5.37
N SER A 105 17.22 1.49 -4.83
CA SER A 105 16.85 1.64 -3.43
C SER A 105 18.05 1.31 -2.52
N LEU A 106 18.27 2.16 -1.51
CA LEU A 106 19.25 1.90 -0.44
C LEU A 106 18.74 0.88 0.58
N ASP A 107 17.42 0.63 0.61
CA ASP A 107 16.84 -0.50 1.33
C ASP A 107 16.99 -1.75 0.47
N GLU A 108 17.87 -2.65 0.91
CA GLU A 108 18.23 -3.87 0.19
C GLU A 108 17.05 -4.83 0.01
N ASP A 109 16.06 -4.85 0.92
CA ASP A 109 14.91 -5.74 0.75
C ASP A 109 14.02 -5.24 -0.39
N ILE A 110 13.78 -3.92 -0.48
CA ILE A 110 13.02 -3.31 -1.59
C ILE A 110 13.72 -3.60 -2.92
N LYS A 111 15.03 -3.34 -2.98
CA LYS A 111 15.84 -3.55 -4.17
C LYS A 111 15.86 -5.02 -4.60
N THR A 112 16.09 -5.92 -3.66
CA THR A 112 16.12 -7.37 -3.91
C THR A 112 14.77 -7.88 -4.41
N HIS A 113 13.67 -7.45 -3.79
CA HIS A 113 12.32 -7.82 -4.24
C HIS A 113 12.05 -7.35 -5.67
N PHE A 114 12.40 -6.10 -5.99
CA PHE A 114 12.25 -5.55 -7.35
C PHE A 114 13.06 -6.34 -8.39
N ILE A 115 14.35 -6.59 -8.12
CA ILE A 115 15.24 -7.33 -9.02
C ILE A 115 14.75 -8.77 -9.21
N ASN A 116 14.34 -9.45 -8.15
CA ASN A 116 13.80 -10.82 -8.22
C ASN A 116 12.56 -10.89 -9.11
N ARG A 117 11.63 -9.93 -8.97
CA ARG A 117 10.47 -9.81 -9.85
C ARG A 117 10.88 -9.62 -11.31
N LYS A 118 11.75 -8.65 -11.59
CA LYS A 118 12.23 -8.36 -12.96
C LYS A 118 12.87 -9.61 -13.60
N ASN A 119 13.67 -10.35 -12.85
CA ASN A 119 14.27 -11.60 -13.29
C ASN A 119 13.24 -12.70 -13.56
N TYR A 120 12.20 -12.80 -12.74
CA TYR A 120 11.10 -13.75 -12.95
C TYR A 120 10.34 -13.44 -14.24
N LEU A 121 10.01 -12.18 -14.49
CA LEU A 121 9.31 -11.77 -15.71
C LEU A 121 10.17 -12.04 -16.96
N ASN A 122 11.45 -11.68 -16.95
CA ASN A 122 12.36 -11.91 -18.07
C ASN A 122 12.57 -13.39 -18.42
N LYS A 123 12.37 -14.33 -17.48
CA LYS A 123 12.46 -15.77 -17.73
C LYS A 123 11.20 -16.36 -18.34
N ASN A 124 10.07 -15.67 -18.21
CA ASN A 124 8.74 -16.14 -18.62
C ASN A 124 8.17 -15.34 -19.80
N THR A 125 8.99 -14.51 -20.45
CA THR A 125 8.65 -13.72 -21.65
C THR A 125 9.51 -14.19 -22.82
#